data_AF-A0A656JPY8-F1
#
_entry.id   AF-A0A656JPY8-F1
#
_cell.length_a   1.000
_cell.length_b   1.000
_cell.length_c   1.000
_cell.angle_alpha   90.00
_cell.angle_beta   90.00
_cell.angle_gamma   90.00
#
_symmetry.space_group_name_H-M   'P 1'
#
loop_
_entity.id
_entity.type
_entity.pdbx_description
1 polymer ?
#
loop_
_entity_poly.entity_id
_entity_poly.type
_entity_poly.pdbx_seq_one_letter_code
_entity_poly.pdbx_strand_id
1 'polypeptide(L)' 'MRDRLILLPGWGLGVSPLEPLAAALRGLDEHLRVEIEPLPDIDSCDVPDWLDELDANLPDDAWLGGWSLGG' A
#
# COMPACT_ATOMS: atom_id res chain seq x y z
N MET A 1 1.31 2.67 -18.76
CA MET A 1 2.38 3.26 -17.92
C MET A 1 1.80 3.27 -16.54
N ARG A 2 2.42 2.57 -15.57
CA ARG A 2 1.95 2.56 -14.19
C ARG A 2 2.14 3.95 -13.60
N ASP A 3 1.07 4.74 -13.56
CA ASP A 3 0.99 6.07 -12.95
C ASP A 3 0.39 6.00 -11.54
N ARG A 4 0.17 4.80 -11.00
CA ARG A 4 -0.35 4.56 -9.65
C ARG A 4 0.72 3.97 -8.75
N LEU A 5 0.84 4.50 -7.54
CA LEU A 5 1.64 3.97 -6.45
C LEU A 5 0.73 3.72 -5.24
N ILE A 6 0.69 2.48 -4.79
CA ILE A 6 -0.01 2.08 -3.57
C ILE A 6 1.01 1.87 -2.48
N LEU A 7 0.83 2.56 -1.35
CA LEU A 7 1.66 2.42 -0.17
C LEU A 7 0.99 1.48 0.83
N LEU A 8 1.72 0.46 1.27
CA LEU A 8 1.27 -0.51 2.27
C LEU A 8 1.92 -0.21 3.63
N PRO A 9 1.13 0.04 4.69
CA PRO A 9 1.65 0.42 5.99
C PRO A 9 2.28 -0.76 6.74
N GLY A 10 3.00 -0.42 7.81
CA GLY A 10 3.46 -1.40 8.79
C GLY A 10 2.36 -1.81 9.76
N TRP A 11 2.67 -2.81 10.58
CA TRP A 11 1.73 -3.38 11.54
C TRP A 11 1.34 -2.39 12.66
N GLY A 12 0.06 -2.40 13.04
CA GLY A 12 -0.45 -1.80 14.29
C GLY A 12 -0.61 -0.28 14.32
N LEU A 13 -0.26 0.44 13.24
CA LEU A 13 -0.35 1.90 13.19
C LEU A 13 -1.35 2.44 12.14
N GLY A 14 -2.01 1.55 11.40
CA GLY A 14 -2.90 1.94 10.30
C GLY A 14 -2.18 2.72 9.21
N VAL A 15 -2.91 3.54 8.47
CA VAL A 15 -2.40 4.29 7.30
C VAL A 15 -1.71 5.61 7.67
N SER A 16 -1.97 6.15 8.87
CA SER A 16 -1.54 7.49 9.27
C SER A 16 -0.03 7.76 9.15
N PRO A 17 0.88 6.82 9.46
CA PRO A 17 2.32 7.05 9.27
C PRO A 17 2.74 7.32 7.83
N LEU A 18 1.96 6.85 6.85
CA LEU A 18 2.24 7.02 5.43
C LEU A 18 1.58 8.25 4.81
N GLU A 19 0.62 8.89 5.50
CA GLU A 19 -0.06 10.09 4.99
C GLU A 19 0.91 11.23 4.64
N PRO A 20 1.94 11.57 5.45
CA PRO A 20 2.88 12.62 5.09
C PRO A 20 3.72 12.27 3.86
N LEU A 21 4.09 10.99 3.72
CA LEU A 21 4.84 10.51 2.55
C LEU A 21 3.96 10.58 1.29
N ALA A 22 2.72 10.12 1.37
CA ALA A 22 1.79 10.20 0.25
C ALA A 22 1.54 11.65 -0.19
N ALA A 23 1.37 12.58 0.77
CA ALA A 23 1.23 14.00 0.46
C ALA A 23 2.48 14.58 -0.22
N ALA A 24 3.68 14.23 0.24
CA ALA A 24 4.93 14.66 -0.38
C ALA A 24 5.08 14.14 -1.81
N LEU A 25 4.78 12.85 -2.04
CA LEU A 25 4.87 12.22 -3.37
C LEU A 25 3.88 12.83 -4.36
N ARG A 26 2.64 13.09 -3.95
CA ARG A 26 1.64 13.80 -4.77
C ARG A 26 2.06 15.22 -5.13
N GLY A 27 2.86 15.87 -4.27
CA GLY A 27 3.42 17.20 -4.54
C GLY A 27 4.63 17.20 -5.48
N LEU A 28 5.29 16.06 -5.69
CA LEU A 28 6.43 15.93 -6.59
C LEU A 28 6.03 15.65 -8.03
N ASP A 29 4.93 14.91 -8.24
CA ASP A 29 4.41 14.58 -9.56
C ASP A 29 2.87 14.58 -9.54
N GLU A 30 2.25 15.52 -10.25
CA GLU A 30 0.79 15.65 -10.36
C GLU A 30 0.14 14.51 -11.16
N HIS A 31 0.92 13.80 -11.98
CA HIS A 31 0.44 12.66 -12.74
C HIS A 31 0.51 11.35 -11.94
N LEU A 32 1.28 11.31 -10.84
CA LEU A 32 1.39 10.13 -9.98
C LEU A 32 0.21 10.05 -9.00
N ARG A 33 -0.64 9.04 -9.20
CA ARG A 33 -1.73 8.69 -8.27
C ARG A 33 -1.15 7.91 -7.10
N VAL A 34 -1.03 8.57 -5.95
CA VAL A 34 -0.56 7.93 -4.72
C VAL A 34 -1.75 7.58 -3.84
N GLU A 35 -1.90 6.30 -3.52
CA GLU A 35 -2.94 5.72 -2.67
C GLU A 35 -2.28 5.03 -1.47
N ILE A 36 -2.98 4.92 -0.34
CA ILE A 36 -2.53 4.16 0.82
C ILE A 36 -3.63 3.14 1.09
N GLU A 37 -3.29 1.86 1.00
CA GLU A 37 -4.23 0.78 1.30
C GLU A 37 -3.91 0.23 2.69
N PRO A 38 -4.92 0.00 3.56
CA PRO A 38 -4.69 -0.67 4.82
C PRO A 38 -4.18 -2.10 4.59
N LEU A 39 -3.45 -2.62 5.57
CA LEU A 39 -3.12 -4.04 5.58
C LEU A 39 -4.41 -4.89 5.69
N PRO A 40 -4.44 -6.11 5.11
CA PRO A 40 -5.56 -7.04 5.22
C PRO A 40 -6.00 -7.27 6.67
N ASP A 41 -7.32 -7.31 6.90
CA ASP A 41 -7.91 -7.64 8.20
C ASP A 41 -8.35 -9.12 8.20
N ILE A 42 -7.36 -10.02 8.25
CA ILE A 42 -7.56 -11.47 8.24
C ILE A 42 -7.03 -12.13 9.51
N ASP A 43 -7.75 -13.12 10.03
CA ASP A 43 -7.36 -13.93 11.20
C ASP A 43 -6.46 -15.11 10.76
N SER A 44 -5.37 -14.78 10.07
CA SER A 44 -4.35 -15.73 9.64
C SER A 44 -2.96 -15.18 9.95
N CYS A 45 -2.07 -16.06 10.39
CA CYS A 45 -0.64 -15.77 10.56
C CYS A 45 0.19 -16.22 9.35
N ASP A 46 -0.44 -16.83 8.34
CA ASP A 46 0.23 -17.39 7.17
C ASP A 46 0.39 -16.33 6.08
N VAL A 47 1.63 -16.05 5.71
CA VAL A 47 1.97 -15.06 4.66
C VAL A 47 1.26 -15.30 3.32
N PRO A 48 1.08 -16.56 2.84
CA PRO A 48 0.33 -16.80 1.60
C PRO A 48 -1.10 -16.25 1.63
N ASP A 49 -1.83 -16.40 2.74
CA ASP A 49 -3.21 -15.90 2.84
C ASP A 49 -3.25 -14.36 2.75
N TRP A 50 -2.25 -13.69 3.32
CA TRP A 50 -2.10 -12.24 3.23
C TRP A 50 -1.81 -11.80 1.79
N LEU A 51 -0.93 -12.52 1.09
CA LEU A 51 -0.59 -12.22 -0.30
C LEU A 51 -1.77 -12.45 -1.23
N ASP A 52 -2.54 -13.51 -1.03
CA ASP A 52 -3.74 -13.80 -1.81
C ASP A 52 -4.82 -12.71 -1.62
N GLU A 53 -5.01 -12.23 -0.40
CA GLU A 53 -5.94 -11.13 -0.12
C GLU A 53 -5.45 -9.81 -0.76
N LEU A 54 -4.14 -9.53 -0.73
CA LEU A 54 -3.58 -8.37 -1.41
C LEU A 54 -3.73 -8.48 -2.93
N ASP A 55 -3.45 -9.64 -3.52
CA ASP A 55 -3.59 -9.88 -4.96
C ASP A 55 -5.04 -9.74 -5.42
N ALA A 56 -6.01 -10.17 -4.59
CA ALA A 56 -7.43 -10.05 -4.90
C ALA A 56 -7.97 -8.61 -4.86
N ASN A 57 -7.38 -7.73 -4.04
CA ASN A 57 -7.91 -6.38 -3.80
C ASN A 57 -7.10 -5.27 -4.47
N LEU A 58 -5.82 -5.51 -4.77
CA LEU A 58 -4.95 -4.51 -5.38
C LEU A 58 -5.04 -4.53 -6.92
N PRO A 59 -4.95 -3.36 -7.57
CA PRO A 59 -4.95 -3.28 -9.03
C PRO A 59 -3.62 -3.78 -9.65
N ASP A 60 -3.74 -4.58 -10.71
CA ASP A 60 -2.61 -5.19 -11.45
C ASP A 60 -1.58 -4.18 -12.02
N ASP A 61 -2.03 -2.96 -12.37
CA ASP A 61 -1.19 -1.93 -13.03
C ASP A 61 -0.78 -0.82 -12.05
N ALA A 62 -0.29 -1.21 -10.87
CA ALA A 62 0.24 -0.29 -9.87
C ALA A 62 1.67 -0.62 -9.45
N TRP A 63 2.41 0.39 -8.99
CA TRP A 63 3.60 0.22 -8.17
C TRP A 63 3.19 -0.03 -6.73
N LEU A 64 3.91 -0.91 -6.03
CA LEU A 64 3.74 -1.15 -4.60
C LEU A 64 4.94 -0.59 -3.83
N GLY A 65 4.65 0.19 -2.80
CA GLY A 65 5.64 0.70 -1.85
C GLY A 65 5.32 0.20 -0.44
N GLY A 66 6.04 -0.81 0.02
CA GLY A 66 5.86 -1.40 1.34
C GLY A 66 6.70 -0.74 2.42
N TRP A 67 6.13 -0.53 3.60
CA TRP A 67 6.87 -0.15 4.80
C TRP A 67 6.75 -1.21 5.90
N SER A 68 7.91 -1.68 6.39
CA SER A 68 7.98 -2.69 7.46
C SER A 68 7.23 -3.96 7.07
N LEU A 69 6.14 -4.35 7.76
CA LEU A 69 5.34 -5.53 7.40
C LEU A 69 4.72 -5.43 6.00
N GLY A 70 4.41 -4.22 5.52
CA GLY A 70 3.82 -4.03 4.20
C GLY A 70 4.78 -4.22 3.03
N GLY A 71 6.07 -4.49 3.27
CA GLY A 71 7.09 -4.76 2.24
C GLY A 71 7.61 -6.18 2.29
#